data_AF-A0A816H6Y2-F1
#
_entry.id   AF-A0A816H6Y2-F1
#
_cell.length_a   1.000
_cell.length_b   1.000
_cell.length_c   1.000
_cell.angle_alpha   90.00
_cell.angle_beta   90.00
_cell.angle_gamma   90.00
#
_symmetry.space_group_name_H-M   'P 1'
#
loop_
_entity.id
_entity.type
_entity.pdbx_description
1 polymer ?
#
loop_
_entity_poly.entity_id
_entity_poly.type
_entity_poly.pdbx_seq_one_letter_code
_entity_poly.pdbx_strand_id
1 'polypeptide(L)'
;MVEKHQLLTNLEEIRTRRRRRAITSSSLLTVPVRTVQPTGCLSINSNQIQSTFSWSDVIDGFSSIELVYHVNTNQISKSSIPLRIVVKQSDDLREVFALDTNLEYDSMREFYFLNIYDYLRQIKRSNLIIESILSDQTCSTSHSYLILSSFRSNHLSFQEETKCKLKSIQIQFEELGLAYLIIRPKEYTFTYCDGSCSDLTLQQGSLHTFLQAMINKKNSHVRHPTCVPSQYADDNFLLRQTDGDLQIYPVKDIIVRQCACL
;
A
#
# COMPACT_ATOMS: atom_id res chain seq x y z
N MET A 1 16.36 32.65 -49.15
CA MET A 1 15.03 32.31 -48.58
C MET A 1 14.76 30.78 -48.58
N VAL A 2 15.78 29.92 -48.69
CA VAL A 2 15.63 28.45 -48.76
C VAL A 2 16.12 27.74 -47.48
N GLU A 3 17.01 28.35 -46.68
CA GLU A 3 17.56 27.71 -45.46
C GLU A 3 16.64 27.72 -44.22
N LYS A 4 15.65 28.62 -44.14
CA LYS A 4 14.78 28.73 -42.95
C LYS A 4 13.65 27.67 -42.95
N HIS A 5 13.27 27.16 -44.11
CA HIS A 5 12.19 26.19 -44.25
C HIS A 5 12.64 24.76 -43.93
N GLN A 6 13.93 24.46 -44.14
CA GLN A 6 14.52 23.12 -43.92
C GLN A 6 14.87 22.85 -42.44
N LEU A 7 15.00 23.90 -41.62
CA LEU A 7 15.19 23.80 -40.16
C LEU A 7 13.86 23.57 -39.42
N LEU A 8 12.74 24.09 -39.93
CA LEU A 8 11.42 23.91 -39.32
C LEU A 8 10.84 22.52 -39.57
N THR A 9 11.05 21.94 -40.76
CA THR A 9 10.64 20.56 -41.08
C THR A 9 11.41 19.52 -40.28
N ASN A 10 12.71 19.73 -40.03
CA ASN A 10 13.50 18.85 -39.16
C ASN A 10 13.06 18.91 -37.69
N LEU A 11 12.61 20.06 -37.18
CA LEU A 11 12.11 20.20 -35.80
C LEU A 11 10.72 19.56 -35.61
N GLU A 12 9.86 19.57 -36.63
CA GLU A 12 8.57 18.87 -36.63
C GLU A 12 8.71 17.35 -36.76
N GLU A 13 9.67 16.85 -37.55
CA GLU A 13 10.02 15.42 -37.61
C GLU A 13 10.65 14.91 -36.31
N ILE A 14 11.46 15.72 -35.61
CA ILE A 14 12.01 15.37 -34.29
C ILE A 14 10.90 15.38 -33.21
N ARG A 15 9.95 16.33 -33.27
CA ARG A 15 8.78 16.38 -32.36
C ARG A 15 7.81 15.21 -32.58
N THR A 16 7.58 14.81 -33.83
CA THR A 16 6.72 13.65 -34.15
C THR A 16 7.41 12.32 -33.85
N ARG A 17 8.74 12.20 -34.02
CA ARG A 17 9.52 11.03 -33.55
C ARG A 17 9.59 10.93 -32.02
N ARG A 18 9.67 12.05 -31.28
CA ARG A 18 9.56 12.05 -29.80
C ARG A 18 8.16 11.70 -29.31
N ARG A 19 7.08 12.16 -29.97
CA ARG A 19 5.70 11.75 -29.65
C ARG A 19 5.44 10.26 -29.94
N ARG A 20 6.07 9.68 -30.96
CA ARG A 20 5.92 8.24 -31.29
C ARG A 20 6.76 7.30 -30.41
N ARG A 21 7.73 7.81 -29.63
CA ARG A 21 8.51 7.01 -28.65
C ARG A 21 7.97 7.07 -27.21
N ALA A 22 6.85 7.77 -26.97
CA ALA A 22 6.26 7.90 -25.63
C ALA A 22 5.03 6.99 -25.41
N ILE A 23 4.75 6.02 -26.29
CA ILE A 23 3.61 5.11 -26.16
C ILE A 23 4.04 3.67 -26.44
N THR A 24 4.96 3.16 -25.64
CA THR A 24 5.12 1.72 -25.36
C THR A 24 5.93 1.58 -24.07
N SER A 25 5.41 2.11 -22.97
CA SER A 25 5.74 1.58 -21.65
C SER A 25 4.45 1.04 -21.04
N SER A 26 3.99 -0.09 -21.58
CA SER A 26 3.23 -1.02 -20.77
C SER A 26 4.20 -1.64 -19.76
N SER A 27 4.72 -0.82 -18.83
CA SER A 27 5.07 -1.34 -17.53
C SER A 27 3.73 -1.73 -16.93
N LEU A 28 3.38 -3.01 -17.05
CA LEU A 28 2.39 -3.63 -16.19
C LEU A 28 2.65 -3.08 -14.79
N LEU A 29 1.71 -2.28 -14.28
CA LEU A 29 1.69 -1.87 -12.89
C LEU A 29 1.67 -3.17 -12.11
N THR A 30 2.85 -3.63 -11.71
CA THR A 30 2.97 -4.72 -10.76
C THR A 30 2.54 -4.09 -9.46
N VAL A 31 1.32 -4.42 -9.08
CA VAL A 31 0.68 -3.91 -7.87
C VAL A 31 1.64 -4.14 -6.70
N PRO A 32 2.12 -3.08 -6.04
CA PRO A 32 3.21 -3.18 -5.08
C PRO A 32 2.77 -3.89 -3.81
N VAL A 33 1.48 -3.91 -3.47
CA VAL A 33 0.94 -4.65 -2.33
C VAL A 33 -0.37 -5.33 -2.70
N ARG A 34 -0.52 -6.61 -2.39
CA ARG A 34 -1.73 -7.41 -2.65
C ARG A 34 -2.19 -8.09 -1.37
N THR A 35 -3.50 -8.12 -1.12
CA THR A 35 -4.07 -8.91 -0.01
C THR A 35 -4.63 -10.23 -0.54
N VAL A 36 -4.31 -11.36 0.11
CA VAL A 36 -4.90 -12.68 -0.20
C VAL A 36 -5.78 -13.13 0.96
N GLN A 37 -7.06 -13.34 0.67
CA GLN A 37 -8.02 -13.87 1.65
C GLN A 37 -7.91 -15.40 1.74
N PRO A 38 -8.21 -16.00 2.89
CA PRO A 38 -8.29 -17.46 3.01
C PRO A 38 -9.45 -17.99 2.17
N THR A 39 -9.27 -19.17 1.57
CA THR A 39 -10.30 -19.88 0.82
C THR A 39 -11.34 -20.53 1.75
N GLY A 40 -11.00 -20.71 3.04
CA GLY A 40 -11.92 -21.18 4.06
C GLY A 40 -11.34 -21.13 5.48
N CYS A 41 -12.23 -21.21 6.48
CA CYS A 41 -11.89 -21.43 7.89
C CYS A 41 -12.61 -22.69 8.38
N LEU A 42 -11.87 -23.64 8.97
CA LEU A 42 -12.38 -24.89 9.53
C LEU A 42 -12.11 -24.92 11.05
N SER A 43 -13.10 -25.23 11.87
CA SER A 43 -12.87 -25.55 13.29
C SER A 43 -12.39 -27.01 13.41
N ILE A 44 -11.14 -27.20 13.84
CA ILE A 44 -10.55 -28.53 14.07
C ILE A 44 -11.12 -29.14 15.36
N ASN A 45 -11.23 -28.32 16.40
CA ASN A 45 -11.83 -28.65 17.69
C ASN A 45 -12.37 -27.37 18.35
N SER A 46 -12.83 -27.45 19.61
CA SER A 46 -13.42 -26.32 20.33
C SER A 46 -12.51 -25.10 20.47
N ASN A 47 -11.19 -25.28 20.34
CA ASN A 47 -10.19 -24.24 20.58
C ASN A 47 -9.21 -24.09 19.41
N GLN A 48 -9.40 -24.74 18.27
CA GLN A 48 -8.47 -24.65 17.16
C GLN A 48 -9.19 -24.43 15.85
N ILE A 49 -8.64 -23.54 15.05
CA ILE A 49 -9.11 -23.24 13.70
C ILE A 49 -7.99 -23.40 12.70
N GLN A 50 -8.36 -23.77 11.49
CA GLN A 50 -7.49 -23.84 10.33
C GLN A 50 -7.98 -22.84 9.28
N SER A 51 -7.13 -21.89 8.90
CA SER A 51 -7.33 -21.07 7.71
C SER A 51 -6.51 -21.64 6.55
N THR A 52 -7.13 -21.76 5.38
CA THR A 52 -6.45 -22.29 4.19
C THR A 52 -6.24 -21.17 3.18
N PHE A 53 -5.02 -21.02 2.67
CA PHE A 53 -4.67 -20.07 1.62
C PHE A 53 -4.15 -20.82 0.39
N SER A 54 -4.69 -20.50 -0.78
CA SER A 54 -4.19 -20.99 -2.07
C SER A 54 -3.21 -20.00 -2.66
N TRP A 55 -2.05 -20.49 -3.08
CA TRP A 55 -0.97 -19.66 -3.60
C TRP A 55 -0.48 -20.17 -4.96
N SER A 56 -0.63 -19.36 -6.01
CA SER A 56 -0.18 -19.70 -7.37
C SER A 56 1.11 -19.00 -7.80
N ASP A 57 1.51 -17.95 -7.09
CA ASP A 57 2.55 -17.03 -7.55
C ASP A 57 3.97 -17.53 -7.26
N VAL A 58 4.97 -17.02 -7.97
CA VAL A 58 6.39 -17.30 -7.64
C VAL A 58 6.82 -16.41 -6.48
N ILE A 59 7.37 -16.99 -5.41
CA ILE A 59 7.68 -16.28 -4.16
C ILE A 59 8.80 -15.23 -4.33
N ASP A 60 9.74 -15.46 -5.26
CA ASP A 60 10.90 -14.58 -5.49
C ASP A 60 10.55 -13.13 -5.92
N GLY A 61 9.30 -12.87 -6.28
CA GLY A 61 8.82 -11.53 -6.65
C GLY A 61 8.46 -10.61 -5.48
N PHE A 62 8.41 -11.12 -4.26
CA PHE A 62 7.94 -10.38 -3.08
C PHE A 62 9.09 -9.92 -2.18
N SER A 63 8.92 -8.77 -1.53
CA SER A 63 9.80 -8.25 -0.47
C SER A 63 9.32 -8.63 0.93
N SER A 64 8.02 -8.87 1.12
CA SER A 64 7.46 -9.42 2.36
C SER A 64 6.16 -10.17 2.09
N ILE A 65 5.86 -11.14 2.97
CA ILE A 65 4.61 -11.90 3.00
C ILE A 65 4.18 -11.93 4.46
N GLU A 66 3.24 -11.08 4.86
CA GLU A 66 2.75 -11.00 6.24
C GLU A 66 1.46 -11.80 6.38
N LEU A 67 1.46 -12.82 7.24
CA LEU A 67 0.25 -13.48 7.71
C LEU A 67 -0.31 -12.68 8.88
N VAL A 68 -1.54 -12.21 8.73
CA VAL A 68 -2.20 -11.31 9.68
C VAL A 68 -3.46 -11.96 10.24
N TYR A 69 -3.70 -11.73 11.52
CA TYR A 69 -4.86 -12.18 12.28
C TYR A 69 -5.46 -11.05 13.11
N HIS A 70 -6.76 -10.86 12.97
CA HIS A 70 -7.60 -10.15 13.93
C HIS A 70 -8.25 -11.19 14.82
N VAL A 71 -8.17 -11.02 16.13
CA VAL A 71 -8.72 -11.95 17.12
C VAL A 71 -9.47 -11.18 18.21
N ASN A 72 -10.61 -11.70 18.64
CA ASN A 72 -11.39 -11.12 19.73
C ASN A 72 -10.71 -11.40 21.08
N THR A 73 -9.98 -10.42 21.61
CA THR A 73 -9.23 -10.55 22.87
C THR A 73 -10.00 -10.00 24.07
N ASN A 74 -11.20 -10.53 24.32
CA ASN A 74 -11.95 -10.20 25.54
C ASN A 74 -11.39 -10.84 26.82
N GLN A 75 -10.38 -11.72 26.72
CA GLN A 75 -9.77 -12.37 27.89
C GLN A 75 -8.26 -12.57 27.72
N ILE A 76 -7.52 -11.94 28.64
CA ILE A 76 -6.20 -12.33 29.17
C ILE A 76 -5.00 -11.99 28.26
N SER A 77 -4.03 -11.29 28.87
CA SER A 77 -2.72 -10.81 28.38
C SER A 77 -2.46 -10.90 26.88
N LYS A 78 -2.11 -9.78 26.23
CA LYS A 78 -1.54 -9.72 24.86
C LYS A 78 -0.23 -10.52 24.75
N SER A 79 -0.30 -11.83 24.94
CA SER A 79 0.77 -12.81 24.86
C SER A 79 0.82 -13.36 23.44
N SER A 80 2.01 -13.79 23.04
CA SER A 80 2.25 -14.47 21.77
C SER A 80 1.23 -15.60 21.57
N ILE A 81 0.49 -15.57 20.47
CA ILE A 81 -0.54 -16.60 20.17
C ILE A 81 0.13 -17.76 19.43
N PRO A 82 0.06 -19.00 19.93
CA PRO A 82 0.65 -20.15 19.24
C PRO A 82 -0.01 -20.40 17.88
N LEU A 83 0.85 -20.53 16.88
CA LEU A 83 0.49 -20.73 15.49
C LEU A 83 1.30 -21.88 14.90
N ARG A 84 0.61 -22.83 14.26
CA ARG A 84 1.24 -23.82 13.40
C ARG A 84 0.95 -23.52 11.94
N ILE A 85 1.98 -23.47 11.11
CA ILE A 85 1.85 -23.30 9.65
C ILE A 85 2.28 -24.59 8.99
N VAL A 86 1.46 -25.09 8.07
CA VAL A 86 1.76 -26.24 7.23
C VAL A 86 1.66 -25.80 5.78
N VAL A 87 2.73 -25.98 5.02
CA VAL A 87 2.74 -25.70 3.59
C VAL A 87 2.72 -27.03 2.84
N LYS A 88 1.76 -27.17 1.93
CA LYS A 88 1.55 -28.34 1.09
C LYS A 88 1.69 -27.97 -0.38
N GLN A 89 2.09 -28.94 -1.20
CA GLN A 89 2.02 -28.79 -2.65
C GLN A 89 0.58 -29.02 -3.12
N SER A 90 0.07 -28.16 -3.99
CA SER A 90 -1.33 -28.23 -4.43
C SER A 90 -1.64 -29.48 -5.26
N ASP A 91 -0.65 -30.07 -5.93
CA ASP A 91 -0.85 -31.19 -6.87
C ASP A 91 -1.14 -32.51 -6.15
N ASP A 92 -0.45 -32.77 -5.04
CA ASP A 92 -0.48 -34.06 -4.32
C ASP A 92 -0.78 -33.92 -2.81
N LEU A 93 -1.04 -32.70 -2.34
CA LEU A 93 -1.25 -32.34 -0.94
C LEU A 93 -0.10 -32.76 -0.01
N ARG A 94 1.08 -33.02 -0.57
CA ARG A 94 2.25 -33.41 0.20
C ARG A 94 2.73 -32.24 1.05
N GLU A 95 2.94 -32.48 2.33
CA GLU A 95 3.60 -31.52 3.23
C GLU A 95 5.04 -31.30 2.77
N VAL A 96 5.37 -30.04 2.52
CA VAL A 96 6.71 -29.60 2.10
C VAL A 96 7.42 -28.82 3.20
N PHE A 97 6.68 -28.23 4.13
CA PHE A 97 7.21 -27.45 5.24
C PHE A 97 6.18 -27.36 6.36
N ALA A 98 6.64 -27.41 7.61
CA ALA A 98 5.83 -27.10 8.79
C ALA A 98 6.63 -26.25 9.78
N LEU A 99 5.95 -25.31 10.43
CA LEU A 99 6.52 -24.39 11.41
C LEU A 99 5.57 -24.22 12.59
N ASP A 100 6.05 -24.48 13.79
CA ASP A 100 5.39 -24.08 15.03
C ASP A 100 6.08 -22.80 15.55
N THR A 101 5.30 -21.74 15.72
CA THR A 101 5.79 -20.41 16.14
C THR A 101 4.69 -19.67 16.89
N ASN A 102 4.90 -18.41 17.21
CA ASN A 102 3.87 -17.55 17.77
C ASN A 102 3.69 -16.29 16.92
N LEU A 103 2.46 -15.77 16.93
CA LEU A 103 2.18 -14.45 16.35
C LEU A 103 2.70 -13.33 17.25
N GLU A 104 3.16 -12.25 16.60
CA GLU A 104 3.56 -11.00 17.23
C GLU A 104 2.39 -10.01 17.20
N TYR A 105 2.19 -9.23 18.26
CA TYR A 105 1.13 -8.22 18.29
C TYR A 105 1.67 -6.84 17.89
N ASP A 106 1.07 -6.25 16.87
CA ASP A 106 1.33 -4.88 16.45
C ASP A 106 0.38 -3.93 17.20
N SER A 107 0.90 -3.17 18.15
CA SER A 107 0.10 -2.22 18.93
C SER A 107 -0.36 -0.99 18.15
N MET A 108 0.30 -0.67 17.03
CA MET A 108 -0.08 0.47 16.19
C MET A 108 -1.19 0.09 15.21
N ARG A 109 -1.11 -1.12 14.64
CA ARG A 109 -2.08 -1.63 13.67
C ARG A 109 -3.19 -2.49 14.31
N GLU A 110 -3.08 -2.74 15.61
CA GLU A 110 -4.02 -3.50 16.45
C GLU A 110 -4.34 -4.93 15.96
N PHE A 111 -3.35 -5.60 15.36
CA PHE A 111 -3.50 -6.98 14.91
C PHE A 111 -2.29 -7.84 15.28
N TYR A 112 -2.45 -9.14 15.11
CA TYR A 112 -1.38 -10.12 15.24
C TYR A 112 -0.80 -10.45 13.86
N PHE A 113 0.52 -10.56 13.73
CA PHE A 113 1.15 -10.87 12.46
C PHE A 113 2.40 -11.75 12.59
N LEU A 114 2.78 -12.34 11.45
CA LEU A 114 4.06 -13.03 11.26
C LEU A 114 4.50 -12.82 9.81
N ASN A 115 5.73 -12.37 9.61
CA ASN A 115 6.34 -12.37 8.28
C ASN A 115 6.84 -13.78 7.94
N ILE A 116 6.24 -14.40 6.93
CA ILE A 116 6.56 -15.76 6.51
C ILE A 116 7.45 -15.84 5.27
N TYR A 117 7.89 -14.70 4.73
CA TYR A 117 8.65 -14.62 3.49
C TYR A 117 9.95 -15.45 3.53
N ASP A 118 10.74 -15.32 4.59
CA ASP A 118 12.05 -16.00 4.69
C ASP A 118 11.94 -17.53 4.81
N TYR A 119 10.79 -18.03 5.26
CA TYR A 119 10.47 -19.46 5.30
C TYR A 119 10.01 -19.94 3.92
N LEU A 120 9.11 -19.18 3.29
CA LEU A 120 8.54 -19.53 1.99
C LEU A 120 9.58 -19.45 0.86
N ARG A 121 10.50 -18.47 0.86
CA ARG A 121 11.52 -18.32 -0.20
C ARG A 121 12.44 -19.54 -0.35
N GLN A 122 12.53 -20.38 0.67
CA GLN A 122 13.31 -21.63 0.61
C GLN A 122 12.62 -22.69 -0.27
N ILE A 123 11.31 -22.55 -0.46
CA ILE A 123 10.46 -23.43 -1.25
C ILE A 123 10.47 -22.94 -2.70
N LYS A 124 11.32 -23.54 -3.53
CA LYS A 124 11.45 -23.20 -4.96
C LYS A 124 10.28 -23.70 -5.85
N ARG A 125 9.09 -23.91 -5.27
CA ARG A 125 7.90 -24.44 -5.96
C ARG A 125 6.81 -23.38 -6.01
N SER A 126 6.00 -23.39 -7.06
CA SER A 126 4.74 -22.64 -7.16
C SER A 126 3.57 -23.55 -6.78
N ASN A 127 2.34 -23.02 -6.77
CA ASN A 127 1.12 -23.78 -6.47
C ASN A 127 1.17 -24.44 -5.08
N LEU A 128 1.25 -23.60 -4.06
CA LEU A 128 1.30 -24.01 -2.66
C LEU A 128 -0.06 -23.83 -2.00
N ILE A 129 -0.35 -24.67 -1.02
CA ILE A 129 -1.44 -24.48 -0.08
C ILE A 129 -0.81 -24.20 1.27
N ILE A 130 -1.19 -23.09 1.90
CA ILE A 130 -0.74 -22.71 3.23
C ILE A 130 -1.91 -22.92 4.18
N GLU A 131 -1.76 -23.83 5.12
CA GLU A 131 -2.70 -24.06 6.21
C GLU A 131 -2.13 -23.45 7.48
N SER A 132 -2.85 -22.50 8.06
CA SER A 132 -2.46 -21.88 9.32
C SER A 132 -3.45 -22.29 10.40
N ILE A 133 -2.92 -22.96 11.42
CA ILE A 133 -3.65 -23.52 12.54
C ILE A 133 -3.42 -22.64 13.76
N LEU A 134 -4.46 -21.94 14.19
CA LEU A 134 -4.43 -21.03 15.33
C LEU A 134 -5.12 -21.68 16.53
N SER A 135 -4.47 -21.60 17.69
CA SER A 135 -5.04 -22.10 18.95
C SER A 135 -5.80 -21.00 19.70
N ASP A 136 -6.73 -21.42 20.55
CA ASP A 136 -7.62 -20.63 21.38
C ASP A 136 -8.50 -19.63 20.62
N GLN A 137 -8.93 -19.99 19.41
CA GLN A 137 -9.77 -19.14 18.56
C GLN A 137 -10.91 -19.92 17.88
N THR A 138 -11.90 -19.19 17.35
CA THR A 138 -13.03 -19.73 16.59
C THR A 138 -13.17 -19.00 15.25
N CYS A 139 -13.75 -19.65 14.23
CA CYS A 139 -13.92 -19.03 12.92
C CYS A 139 -14.84 -17.79 12.93
N SER A 140 -15.68 -17.64 13.96
CA SER A 140 -16.50 -16.46 14.17
C SER A 140 -15.76 -15.30 14.83
N THR A 141 -14.70 -15.57 15.60
CA THR A 141 -13.99 -14.55 16.41
C THR A 141 -12.63 -14.19 15.86
N SER A 142 -12.22 -14.79 14.76
CA SER A 142 -10.93 -14.54 14.14
C SER A 142 -11.05 -14.38 12.64
N HIS A 143 -10.35 -13.38 12.10
CA HIS A 143 -10.23 -13.19 10.65
C HIS A 143 -8.76 -13.12 10.28
N SER A 144 -8.37 -13.87 9.25
CA SER A 144 -7.00 -13.93 8.75
C SER A 144 -6.90 -13.51 7.30
N TYR A 145 -5.74 -12.99 6.90
CA TYR A 145 -5.38 -12.71 5.51
C TYR A 145 -3.85 -12.62 5.36
N LEU A 146 -3.35 -12.73 4.13
CA LEU A 146 -1.95 -12.46 3.78
C LEU A 146 -1.82 -11.08 3.14
N ILE A 147 -0.76 -10.34 3.48
CA ILE A 147 -0.32 -9.13 2.78
C ILE A 147 0.97 -9.45 2.03
N LEU A 148 0.93 -9.34 0.70
CA LEU A 148 2.07 -9.60 -0.17
C LEU A 148 2.60 -8.26 -0.63
N SER A 149 3.83 -7.92 -0.27
CA SER A 149 4.47 -6.69 -0.75
C SER A 149 5.52 -7.04 -1.78
N SER A 150 5.50 -6.38 -2.92
CA SER A 150 6.54 -6.39 -3.95
C SER A 150 7.03 -4.96 -4.13
N PHE A 151 7.99 -4.53 -3.30
CA PHE A 151 8.50 -3.17 -3.38
C PHE A 151 9.40 -3.00 -4.62
N ARG A 152 8.81 -2.61 -5.75
CA ARG A 152 9.54 -1.93 -6.83
C ARG A 152 9.35 -0.44 -6.61
N SER A 153 10.38 0.24 -6.11
CA SER A 153 10.44 1.70 -6.08
C SER A 153 10.47 2.23 -7.51
N ASN A 154 9.31 2.26 -8.15
CA ASN A 154 9.12 3.12 -9.30
C ASN A 154 8.90 4.50 -8.71
N HIS A 155 10.01 5.22 -8.54
CA HIS A 155 9.97 6.66 -8.33
C HIS A 155 9.19 7.26 -9.50
N LEU A 156 7.89 7.47 -9.33
CA LEU A 156 7.08 8.23 -10.26
C LEU A 156 7.53 9.69 -10.13
N SER A 157 8.70 10.01 -10.68
CA SER A 157 9.09 11.39 -10.96
C SER A 157 8.21 11.87 -12.09
N PHE A 158 7.01 12.33 -11.75
CA PHE A 158 6.30 13.29 -12.58
C PHE A 158 7.03 14.64 -12.46
N GLN A 159 8.24 14.72 -13.01
CA GLN A 159 8.93 15.98 -13.23
C GLN A 159 8.35 16.64 -14.48
N GLU A 160 7.17 17.25 -14.30
CA GLU A 160 6.93 18.57 -14.87
C GLU A 160 6.82 19.53 -13.68
N GLU A 161 7.77 20.47 -13.56
CA GLU A 161 7.80 21.51 -12.53
C GLU A 161 6.55 22.39 -12.64
N THR A 162 5.48 21.94 -11.99
CA THR A 162 4.21 22.64 -11.90
C THR A 162 4.14 23.39 -10.58
N LYS A 163 3.51 24.56 -10.56
CA LYS A 163 3.30 25.34 -9.32
C LYS A 163 2.52 24.50 -8.30
N CYS A 164 2.78 24.74 -7.00
CA CYS A 164 2.05 24.11 -5.90
C CYS A 164 0.54 24.13 -6.13
N LYS A 165 -0.07 22.94 -6.22
CA LYS A 165 -1.49 22.78 -6.47
C LYS A 165 -2.04 21.47 -5.90
N LEU A 166 -3.35 21.45 -5.72
CA LEU A 166 -4.09 20.23 -5.46
C LEU A 166 -4.09 19.35 -6.71
N LYS A 167 -3.76 18.08 -6.53
CA LYS A 167 -3.81 17.03 -7.55
C LYS A 167 -4.69 15.88 -7.04
N SER A 168 -5.09 15.01 -7.96
CA SER A 168 -5.86 13.81 -7.65
C SER A 168 -5.33 12.62 -8.42
N ILE A 169 -5.42 11.44 -7.82
CA ILE A 169 -5.08 10.16 -8.44
C ILE A 169 -6.14 9.13 -8.05
N GLN A 170 -6.48 8.22 -8.97
CA GLN A 170 -7.32 7.07 -8.63
C GLN A 170 -6.43 5.99 -8.00
N ILE A 171 -6.85 5.49 -6.84
CA ILE A 171 -6.19 4.39 -6.14
C ILE A 171 -7.19 3.26 -5.92
N GLN A 172 -6.67 2.04 -5.80
CA GLN A 172 -7.43 0.91 -5.29
C GLN A 172 -6.86 0.51 -3.93
N PHE A 173 -7.70 0.41 -2.90
CA PHE A 173 -7.22 0.05 -1.55
C PHE A 173 -6.64 -1.36 -1.50
N GLU A 174 -6.99 -2.23 -2.45
CA GLU A 174 -6.35 -3.53 -2.63
C GLU A 174 -4.88 -3.41 -3.01
N GLU A 175 -4.53 -2.45 -3.87
CA GLU A 175 -3.14 -2.20 -4.30
C GLU A 175 -2.26 -1.59 -3.20
N LEU A 176 -2.90 -1.05 -2.17
CA LEU A 176 -2.25 -0.54 -0.95
C LEU A 176 -2.22 -1.60 0.16
N GLY A 177 -2.76 -2.80 -0.07
CA GLY A 177 -2.88 -3.84 0.96
C GLY A 177 -3.88 -3.52 2.07
N LEU A 178 -4.79 -2.57 1.85
CA LEU A 178 -5.78 -2.09 2.83
C LEU A 178 -7.18 -2.68 2.63
N ALA A 179 -7.35 -3.57 1.65
CA ALA A 179 -8.66 -4.17 1.32
C ALA A 179 -9.24 -5.06 2.44
N TYR A 180 -8.44 -5.47 3.42
CA TYR A 180 -8.92 -6.19 4.60
C TYR A 180 -9.71 -5.28 5.55
N LEU A 181 -9.25 -4.03 5.70
CA LEU A 181 -9.83 -3.02 6.59
C LEU A 181 -10.91 -2.25 5.84
N ILE A 182 -10.59 -1.72 4.66
CA ILE A 182 -11.48 -0.87 3.86
C ILE A 182 -12.28 -1.75 2.90
N ILE A 183 -13.51 -2.07 3.30
CA ILE A 183 -14.43 -2.89 2.51
C ILE A 183 -15.03 -2.06 1.38
N ARG A 184 -15.42 -0.81 1.66
CA ARG A 184 -15.85 0.19 0.66
C ARG A 184 -15.32 1.59 1.01
N PRO A 185 -15.00 2.40 -0.01
CA PRO A 185 -15.02 2.07 -1.44
C PRO A 185 -13.85 1.16 -1.85
N LYS A 186 -13.88 0.58 -3.05
CA LYS A 186 -12.76 -0.23 -3.57
C LYS A 186 -11.78 0.61 -4.38
N GLU A 187 -12.32 1.49 -5.20
CA GLU A 187 -11.62 2.57 -5.89
C GLU A 187 -11.87 3.89 -5.16
N TYR A 188 -10.83 4.70 -5.02
CA TYR A 188 -10.91 5.98 -4.32
C TYR A 188 -10.14 7.07 -5.06
N THR A 189 -10.73 8.26 -5.15
CA THR A 189 -10.04 9.44 -5.68
C THR A 189 -9.24 10.08 -4.56
N PHE A 190 -7.97 9.73 -4.46
CA PHE A 190 -7.06 10.32 -3.48
C PHE A 190 -6.60 11.70 -3.96
N THR A 191 -6.68 12.69 -3.07
CA THR A 191 -6.26 14.07 -3.34
C THR A 191 -5.00 14.41 -2.55
N TYR A 192 -4.05 15.09 -3.19
CA TYR A 192 -2.74 15.36 -2.61
C TYR A 192 -2.16 16.69 -3.12
N CYS A 193 -1.21 17.25 -2.36
CA CYS A 193 -0.50 18.46 -2.73
C CYS A 193 0.85 18.14 -3.35
N ASP A 194 1.13 18.76 -4.48
CA ASP A 194 2.39 18.59 -5.19
C ASP A 194 2.70 19.80 -6.07
N GLY A 195 3.98 20.01 -6.36
CA GLY A 195 4.51 21.12 -7.14
C GLY A 195 5.47 22.02 -6.36
N SER A 196 6.10 22.95 -7.07
CA SER A 196 7.11 23.86 -6.52
C SER A 196 6.48 25.14 -5.97
N CYS A 197 7.07 25.65 -4.89
CA CYS A 197 6.74 26.94 -4.29
C CYS A 197 7.54 28.06 -4.96
N SER A 198 6.96 28.64 -6.02
CA SER A 198 7.49 29.82 -6.72
C SER A 198 7.39 31.11 -5.87
N ASP A 199 8.14 32.15 -6.25
CA ASP A 199 8.07 33.46 -5.57
C ASP A 199 6.64 34.03 -5.53
N LEU A 200 5.81 33.79 -6.55
CA LEU A 200 4.40 34.22 -6.57
C LEU A 200 3.53 33.50 -5.53
N THR A 201 3.73 32.19 -5.35
CA THR A 201 2.99 31.40 -4.35
C THR A 201 3.44 31.71 -2.93
N LEU A 202 4.71 32.06 -2.75
CA LEU A 202 5.27 32.48 -1.46
C LEU A 202 4.72 33.84 -1.00
N GLN A 203 4.42 34.75 -1.93
CA GLN A 203 3.77 36.03 -1.62
C GLN A 203 2.34 35.88 -1.12
N GLN A 204 1.65 34.79 -1.48
CA GLN A 204 0.31 34.47 -0.96
C GLN A 204 0.35 33.64 0.33
N GLY A 205 1.54 33.20 0.75
CA GLY A 205 1.75 32.45 1.98
C GLY A 205 1.88 33.35 3.22
N SER A 206 2.21 32.74 4.36
CA SER A 206 2.46 33.48 5.59
C SER A 206 3.75 34.30 5.50
N LEU A 207 3.88 35.34 6.33
CA LEU A 207 5.14 36.08 6.47
C LEU A 207 6.30 35.16 6.85
N HIS A 208 6.06 34.13 7.68
CA HIS A 208 7.07 33.13 8.03
C HIS A 208 7.56 32.38 6.79
N THR A 209 6.64 31.90 5.95
CA THR A 209 6.97 31.20 4.69
C THR A 209 7.79 32.08 3.75
N PHE A 210 7.42 33.36 3.63
CA PHE A 210 8.17 34.32 2.81
C PHE A 210 9.58 34.56 3.35
N LEU A 211 9.73 34.77 4.66
CA LEU A 211 11.03 34.94 5.31
C LEU A 211 11.88 33.67 5.20
N GLN A 212 11.30 32.48 5.37
CA GLN A 212 11.99 31.20 5.22
C GLN A 212 12.55 31.03 3.80
N ALA A 213 11.78 31.37 2.76
CA ALA A 213 12.26 31.35 1.39
C ALA A 213 13.41 32.35 1.16
N MET A 214 13.33 33.55 1.74
CA MET A 214 14.43 34.52 1.68
C MET A 214 15.70 34.02 2.39
N ILE A 215 15.55 33.38 3.55
CA ILE A 215 16.69 32.82 4.30
C ILE A 215 17.30 31.64 3.55
N ASN A 216 16.48 30.75 2.97
CA ASN A 216 16.96 29.64 2.13
C ASN A 216 17.85 30.13 0.97
N LYS A 217 17.50 31.25 0.32
CA LYS A 217 18.33 31.87 -0.75
C LYS A 217 19.73 32.30 -0.26
N LYS A 218 19.91 32.55 1.04
CA LYS A 218 21.18 32.97 1.65
C LYS A 218 21.89 31.85 2.43
N ASN A 219 21.14 30.87 2.94
CA ASN A 219 21.62 29.79 3.78
C ASN A 219 20.92 28.48 3.40
N SER A 220 21.65 27.62 2.70
CA SER A 220 21.16 26.32 2.21
C SER A 220 20.84 25.31 3.32
N HIS A 221 21.21 25.57 4.58
CA HIS A 221 20.78 24.75 5.72
C HIS A 221 19.29 24.92 6.04
N VAL A 222 18.71 26.09 5.72
CA VAL A 222 17.26 26.31 5.86
C VAL A 222 16.58 25.77 4.62
N ARG A 223 15.60 24.88 4.78
CA ARG A 223 14.88 24.29 3.64
C ARG A 223 13.94 25.29 2.99
N HIS A 224 13.85 25.23 1.66
CA HIS A 224 12.84 25.95 0.90
C HIS A 224 11.44 25.47 1.32
N PRO A 225 10.42 26.36 1.40
CA PRO A 225 9.05 25.96 1.69
C PRO A 225 8.53 24.89 0.73
N THR A 226 7.71 24.00 1.27
CA THR A 226 7.19 22.83 0.55
C THR A 226 5.68 22.95 0.32
N CYS A 227 5.19 22.40 -0.79
CA CYS A 227 3.76 22.33 -1.08
C CYS A 227 3.11 21.24 -0.23
N VAL A 228 2.28 21.64 0.73
CA VAL A 228 1.66 20.72 1.70
C VAL A 228 0.15 20.99 1.82
N PRO A 229 -0.64 20.01 2.26
CA PRO A 229 -2.04 20.24 2.57
C PRO A 229 -2.22 21.29 3.68
N SER A 230 -3.17 22.21 3.48
CA SER A 230 -3.54 23.25 4.46
C SER A 230 -4.97 23.11 4.97
N GLN A 231 -5.82 22.36 4.26
CA GLN A 231 -7.20 22.08 4.67
C GLN A 231 -7.59 20.68 4.24
N TYR A 232 -8.33 20.01 5.12
CA TYR A 232 -8.82 18.66 4.91
C TYR A 232 -10.34 18.56 5.04
N ALA A 233 -10.88 17.41 4.65
CA ALA A 233 -12.25 17.01 4.92
C ALA A 233 -12.34 15.50 5.16
N ASP A 234 -13.41 15.09 5.81
CA ASP A 234 -13.69 13.70 6.17
C ASP A 234 -14.47 13.00 5.05
N ASP A 235 -14.45 11.67 5.06
CA ASP A 235 -15.27 10.82 4.19
C ASP A 235 -15.72 9.55 4.92
N ASN A 236 -16.81 8.92 4.49
CA ASN A 236 -17.37 7.73 5.16
C ASN A 236 -16.98 6.44 4.43
N PHE A 237 -16.23 5.57 5.11
CA PHE A 237 -15.84 4.26 4.57
C PHE A 237 -16.56 3.13 5.29
N LEU A 238 -16.87 2.05 4.58
CA LEU A 238 -17.26 0.80 5.21
C LEU A 238 -15.98 0.08 5.63
N LEU A 239 -15.76 0.01 6.93
CA LEU A 239 -14.61 -0.62 7.53
C LEU A 239 -15.00 -1.95 8.18
N ARG A 240 -14.05 -2.89 8.19
CA ARG A 240 -14.12 -4.10 9.02
C ARG A 240 -13.48 -3.80 10.37
N GLN A 241 -14.22 -4.04 11.43
CA GLN A 241 -13.77 -3.92 12.82
C GLN A 241 -12.95 -5.15 13.23
N THR A 242 -12.25 -5.07 14.36
CA THR A 242 -11.37 -6.12 14.86
C THR A 242 -12.10 -7.41 15.26
N ASP A 243 -13.39 -7.31 15.60
CA ASP A 243 -14.29 -8.43 15.86
C ASP A 243 -14.91 -9.04 14.58
N GLY A 244 -14.59 -8.46 13.42
CA GLY A 244 -15.11 -8.87 12.12
C GLY A 244 -16.38 -8.15 11.66
N ASP A 245 -17.00 -7.32 12.53
CA ASP A 245 -18.20 -6.59 12.18
C ASP A 245 -17.92 -5.49 11.15
N LEU A 246 -18.94 -5.14 10.37
CA LEU A 246 -18.85 -4.11 9.35
C LEU A 246 -19.52 -2.82 9.84
N GLN A 247 -18.76 -1.73 9.85
CA GLN A 247 -19.25 -0.43 10.29
C GLN A 247 -18.90 0.66 9.28
N ILE A 248 -19.87 1.54 8.99
CA ILE A 248 -19.60 2.78 8.27
C ILE A 248 -18.99 3.77 9.26
N TYR A 249 -17.78 4.24 8.97
CA TYR A 249 -17.01 5.10 9.85
C TYR A 249 -16.51 6.35 9.11
N PRO A 250 -16.61 7.55 9.73
CA PRO A 250 -16.05 8.77 9.16
C PRO A 250 -14.52 8.77 9.33
N VAL A 251 -13.80 8.53 8.24
CA VAL A 251 -12.34 8.65 8.17
C VAL A 251 -11.99 10.13 8.08
N LYS A 252 -11.33 10.62 9.13
CA LYS A 252 -10.98 12.03 9.26
C LYS A 252 -9.81 12.41 8.37
N ASP A 253 -9.83 13.65 7.91
CA ASP A 253 -8.75 14.30 7.18
C ASP A 253 -8.24 13.53 5.92
N ILE A 254 -9.11 12.70 5.32
CA ILE A 254 -8.74 11.82 4.20
C ILE A 254 -8.79 12.52 2.83
N ILE A 255 -9.50 13.65 2.73
CA ILE A 255 -9.59 14.47 1.52
C ILE A 255 -8.81 15.76 1.72
N VAL A 256 -7.81 16.03 0.88
CA VAL A 256 -7.15 17.34 0.84
C VAL A 256 -8.02 18.31 0.04
N ARG A 257 -8.39 19.44 0.67
CA ARG A 257 -9.21 20.49 0.05
C ARG A 257 -8.37 21.65 -0.48
N GLN A 258 -7.28 21.97 0.19
CA GLN A 258 -6.42 23.09 -0.18
C GLN A 258 -4.95 22.76 0.06
N CYS A 259 -4.09 23.36 -0.76
CA CYS A 259 -2.64 23.29 -0.63
C CYS A 259 -2.08 24.67 -0.32
N ALA A 260 -1.01 24.72 0.47
CA ALA A 260 -0.25 25.93 0.74
C ALA A 260 1.25 25.62 0.69
N CYS A 261 2.05 26.67 0.49
CA CYS A 261 3.48 26.62 0.71
C CYS A 261 3.75 26.96 2.18
N LEU A 262 4.36 26.03 2.91
CA LEU A 262 4.72 26.19 4.32
C LEU A 262 6.19 25.80 4.55
#